data_AF-A0A369J324-F1
#
_entry.id   AF-A0A369J324-F1
#
_cell.length_a   1.000
_cell.length_b   1.000
_cell.length_c   1.000
_cell.angle_alpha   90.00
_cell.angle_beta   90.00
_cell.angle_gamma   90.00
#
_symmetry.space_group_name_H-M   'P 1'
#
loop_
_entity.id
_entity.type
_entity.pdbx_description
1 polymer ?
#
loop_
_entity_poly.entity_id
_entity_poly.type
_entity_poly.pdbx_seq_one_letter_code
_entity_poly.pdbx_strand_id
1 'polypeptide(L)'
;MKDKIFLPDLRSMAWARFHEDDHVFECLVAPSLKELHVFSWGVTEFSSLSTIQIFQYDSGDDLLRVGSSLEDILSGMPILVEFETSLEIPTPTLQKVLHGELLPFLEVMKCGVAFELADVFIDVFEKGLQNGAALRGRLREVQVQLTAMRCHTSPPESAMRHAERIMRIYGIDFHFRRGI
;
A
#
# COMPACT_ATOMS: atom_id res chain seq x y z
N MET A 1 -4.12 1.39 -33.12
CA MET A 1 -2.98 0.58 -32.64
C MET A 1 -2.17 1.52 -31.78
N LYS A 2 -2.11 1.33 -30.45
CA LYS A 2 -1.30 2.21 -29.60
C LYS A 2 0.16 1.77 -29.76
N ASP A 3 1.07 2.71 -30.01
CA ASP A 3 2.50 2.42 -30.15
C ASP A 3 3.06 1.94 -28.81
N LYS A 4 3.78 0.80 -28.83
CA LYS A 4 4.40 0.25 -27.62
C LYS A 4 5.67 1.04 -27.28
N ILE A 5 5.80 1.43 -26.01
CA ILE A 5 6.99 2.07 -25.47
C ILE A 5 7.87 0.97 -24.86
N PHE A 6 8.91 0.56 -25.57
CA PHE A 6 9.81 -0.51 -25.12
C PHE A 6 11.00 0.06 -24.37
N LEU A 7 11.10 -0.25 -23.07
CA LEU A 7 12.16 0.22 -22.18
C LEU A 7 12.76 -0.97 -21.41
N PRO A 8 13.60 -1.81 -22.05
CA PRO A 8 14.04 -3.10 -21.51
C PRO A 8 14.89 -2.98 -20.24
N ASP A 9 15.63 -1.88 -20.10
CA ASP A 9 16.56 -1.66 -19.00
C ASP A 9 16.01 -0.73 -17.92
N LEU A 10 14.76 -0.24 -18.07
CA LEU A 10 14.12 0.63 -17.08
C LEU A 10 13.87 -0.18 -15.80
N ARG A 11 14.45 0.28 -14.69
CA ARG A 11 14.34 -0.38 -13.37
C ARG A 11 13.42 0.33 -12.40
N SER A 12 13.34 1.65 -12.50
CA SER A 12 12.56 2.50 -11.61
C SER A 12 11.85 3.57 -12.43
N MET A 13 10.60 3.86 -12.09
CA MET A 13 9.77 4.85 -12.76
C MET A 13 8.95 5.62 -11.74
N ALA A 14 8.90 6.94 -11.90
CA ALA A 14 7.93 7.79 -11.23
C ALA A 14 6.98 8.37 -12.27
N TRP A 15 5.69 8.35 -11.98
CA TRP A 15 4.65 8.83 -12.88
C TRP A 15 3.64 9.69 -12.13
N ALA A 16 3.37 10.88 -12.65
CA ALA A 16 2.34 11.78 -12.15
C ALA A 16 1.25 11.92 -13.21
N ARG A 17 0.07 11.35 -12.94
CA ARG A 17 -1.08 11.36 -13.83
C ARG A 17 -2.05 12.46 -13.42
N PHE A 18 -2.16 13.47 -14.28
CA PHE A 18 -3.06 14.62 -14.11
C PHE A 18 -4.32 14.54 -14.99
N HIS A 19 -4.42 13.55 -15.89
CA HIS A 19 -5.52 13.41 -16.83
C HIS A 19 -6.06 11.97 -16.89
N GLU A 20 -7.38 11.81 -17.00
CA GLU A 20 -8.07 10.51 -17.03
C GLU A 20 -7.76 9.69 -18.30
N ASP A 21 -7.33 10.30 -19.41
CA ASP A 21 -7.05 9.59 -20.68
C ASP A 21 -5.60 9.07 -20.78
N ASP A 22 -4.87 9.05 -19.67
CA ASP A 22 -3.49 8.60 -19.63
C ASP A 22 -3.38 7.08 -19.50
N HIS A 23 -3.05 6.43 -20.62
CA HIS A 23 -2.92 4.99 -20.77
C HIS A 23 -1.46 4.54 -20.90
N VAL A 24 -0.51 5.28 -20.31
CA VAL A 24 0.92 4.99 -20.46
C VAL A 24 1.26 3.53 -20.07
N PHE A 25 0.62 3.00 -19.02
CA PHE A 25 0.89 1.65 -18.51
C PHE A 25 0.38 0.55 -19.43
N GLU A 26 -0.64 0.80 -20.26
CA GLU A 26 -1.09 -0.17 -21.28
C GLU A 26 -0.07 -0.29 -22.44
N CYS A 27 0.73 0.74 -22.66
CA CYS A 27 1.68 0.83 -23.77
C CYS A 27 3.11 0.50 -23.34
N LEU A 28 3.41 0.54 -22.04
CA LEU A 28 4.74 0.35 -21.49
C LEU A 28 5.13 -1.13 -21.47
N VAL A 29 6.27 -1.45 -22.08
CA VAL A 29 6.89 -2.78 -22.00
C VAL A 29 8.26 -2.60 -21.34
N ALA A 30 8.30 -2.80 -20.02
CA ALA A 30 9.49 -2.62 -19.18
C ALA A 30 9.74 -3.86 -18.30
N PRO A 31 10.27 -4.97 -18.87
CA PRO A 31 10.43 -6.24 -18.15
C PRO A 31 11.41 -6.18 -16.97
N SER A 32 12.27 -5.17 -16.92
CA SER A 32 13.21 -4.95 -15.81
C SER A 32 12.67 -4.02 -14.73
N LEU A 33 11.44 -3.48 -14.88
CA LEU A 33 10.88 -2.52 -13.94
C LEU A 33 10.59 -3.20 -12.60
N LYS A 34 11.20 -2.69 -11.53
CA LYS A 34 11.09 -3.19 -10.16
C LYS A 34 10.45 -2.18 -9.21
N GLU A 35 10.60 -0.90 -9.49
CA GLU A 35 10.13 0.17 -8.63
C GLU A 35 9.19 1.08 -9.43
N LEU A 36 8.01 1.33 -8.87
CA LEU A 36 7.03 2.21 -9.47
C LEU A 36 6.43 3.14 -8.42
N HIS A 37 6.54 4.44 -8.68
CA HIS A 37 5.91 5.48 -7.88
C HIS A 37 4.85 6.18 -8.71
N VAL A 38 3.59 6.17 -8.27
CA VAL A 38 2.47 6.77 -8.99
C VAL A 38 1.80 7.80 -8.10
N PHE A 39 1.68 9.00 -8.63
CA PHE A 39 0.78 10.02 -8.11
C PHE A 39 -0.35 10.20 -9.12
N SER A 40 -1.60 9.93 -8.75
CA SER A 40 -2.73 10.03 -9.68
C SER A 40 -4.00 10.52 -9.01
N TRP A 41 -4.80 11.32 -9.71
CA TRP A 41 -6.13 11.71 -9.23
C TRP A 41 -7.21 10.65 -9.50
N GLY A 42 -6.84 9.50 -10.07
CA GLY A 42 -7.78 8.44 -10.40
C GLY A 42 -7.16 7.04 -10.43
N VAL A 43 -8.03 6.05 -10.63
CA VAL A 43 -7.64 4.64 -10.76
C VAL A 43 -6.92 4.46 -12.08
N THR A 44 -5.75 3.85 -12.02
CA THR A 44 -4.95 3.52 -13.20
C THR A 44 -5.00 2.02 -13.40
N GLU A 45 -5.30 1.56 -14.62
CA GLU A 45 -5.25 0.15 -14.94
C GLU A 45 -3.80 -0.30 -14.99
N PHE A 46 -3.35 -0.99 -13.94
CA PHE A 46 -2.03 -1.62 -13.88
C PHE A 46 -2.09 -3.05 -14.41
N SER A 47 -2.64 -3.22 -15.62
CA SER A 47 -2.50 -4.50 -16.30
C SER A 47 -1.02 -4.66 -16.69
N SER A 48 -0.38 -5.78 -16.32
CA SER A 48 0.98 -6.20 -16.71
C SER A 48 2.21 -5.74 -15.88
N LEU A 49 2.04 -5.28 -14.65
CA LEU A 49 3.16 -4.90 -13.76
C LEU A 49 3.66 -6.01 -12.81
N SER A 50 3.75 -7.25 -13.31
CA SER A 50 4.07 -8.43 -12.48
C SER A 50 5.51 -8.48 -11.94
N THR A 51 6.39 -7.59 -12.42
CA THR A 51 7.81 -7.55 -12.03
C THR A 51 8.08 -6.59 -10.87
N ILE A 52 7.08 -5.80 -10.47
CA ILE A 52 7.21 -4.76 -9.44
C ILE A 52 7.42 -5.38 -8.05
N GLN A 53 8.41 -4.84 -7.34
CA GLN A 53 8.79 -5.20 -5.97
C GLN A 53 8.56 -4.05 -4.99
N ILE A 54 8.64 -2.80 -5.46
CA ILE A 54 8.37 -1.60 -4.67
C ILE A 54 7.31 -0.79 -5.40
N PHE A 55 6.20 -0.53 -4.72
CA PHE A 55 5.10 0.24 -5.27
C PHE A 55 4.67 1.33 -4.29
N GLN A 56 4.73 2.57 -4.75
CA GLN A 56 4.14 3.71 -4.06
C GLN A 56 2.97 4.22 -4.88
N TYR A 57 1.82 4.39 -4.25
CA TYR A 57 0.63 4.97 -4.86
C TYR A 57 0.01 6.04 -3.97
N ASP A 58 0.01 7.28 -4.46
CA ASP A 58 -0.66 8.41 -3.83
C ASP A 58 -1.76 8.95 -4.73
N SER A 59 -2.88 9.34 -4.11
CA SER A 59 -3.98 9.99 -4.81
C SER A 59 -4.40 11.30 -4.19
N GLY A 60 -4.63 12.29 -5.06
CA GLY A 60 -4.82 13.68 -4.67
C GLY A 60 -6.18 14.01 -4.07
N ASP A 61 -7.28 13.39 -4.53
CA ASP A 61 -8.63 13.92 -4.19
C ASP A 61 -9.79 12.90 -4.12
N ASP A 62 -9.62 11.62 -4.46
CA ASP A 62 -10.78 10.70 -4.53
C ASP A 62 -10.56 9.33 -3.84
N LEU A 63 -10.49 9.38 -2.50
CA LEU A 63 -10.39 8.21 -1.60
C LEU A 63 -11.45 7.12 -1.87
N LEU A 64 -12.64 7.52 -2.35
CA LEU A 64 -13.80 6.62 -2.50
C LEU A 64 -13.73 5.74 -3.75
N ARG A 65 -13.12 6.20 -4.84
CA ARG A 65 -13.01 5.42 -6.09
C ARG A 65 -11.80 4.50 -6.13
N VAL A 66 -10.71 4.88 -5.46
CA VAL A 66 -9.48 4.08 -5.49
C VAL A 66 -9.56 2.87 -4.55
N GLY A 67 -10.26 2.99 -3.41
CA GLY A 67 -10.42 1.89 -2.47
C GLY A 67 -11.03 0.62 -3.08
N SER A 68 -11.99 0.76 -4.01
CA SER A 68 -12.61 -0.40 -4.69
C SER A 68 -11.70 -1.07 -5.73
N SER A 69 -10.67 -0.36 -6.19
CA SER A 69 -9.78 -0.82 -7.26
C SER A 69 -8.42 -1.27 -6.74
N LEU A 70 -8.08 -0.91 -5.49
CA LEU A 70 -6.79 -1.21 -4.89
C LEU A 70 -6.48 -2.71 -4.89
N GLU A 71 -7.48 -3.56 -4.64
CA GLU A 71 -7.29 -5.01 -4.69
C GLU A 71 -6.87 -5.49 -6.10
N ASP A 72 -7.52 -4.99 -7.15
CA ASP A 72 -7.19 -5.33 -8.53
C ASP A 72 -5.76 -4.89 -8.88
N ILE A 73 -5.37 -3.70 -8.43
CA ILE A 73 -4.01 -3.16 -8.61
C ILE A 73 -2.97 -4.07 -7.95
N LEU A 74 -3.16 -4.39 -6.67
CA LEU A 74 -2.25 -5.20 -5.89
C LEU A 74 -2.17 -6.64 -6.42
N SER A 75 -3.28 -7.18 -6.95
CA SER A 75 -3.31 -8.51 -7.58
C SER A 75 -2.41 -8.59 -8.82
N GLY A 76 -2.15 -7.47 -9.50
CA GLY A 76 -1.23 -7.36 -10.63
C GLY A 76 0.25 -7.42 -10.24
N MET A 77 0.58 -7.31 -8.95
CA MET A 77 1.94 -7.21 -8.42
C MET A 77 2.22 -8.33 -7.39
N PRO A 78 2.18 -9.61 -7.79
CA PRO A 78 2.21 -10.73 -6.85
C PRO A 78 3.56 -10.89 -6.11
N ILE A 79 4.64 -10.27 -6.59
CA ILE A 79 5.98 -10.32 -5.98
C ILE A 79 6.33 -9.05 -5.21
N LEU A 80 5.33 -8.22 -4.89
CA LEU A 80 5.53 -6.97 -4.17
C LEU A 80 6.09 -7.23 -2.77
N VAL A 81 7.16 -6.50 -2.44
CA VAL A 81 7.88 -6.58 -1.16
C VAL A 81 7.65 -5.34 -0.32
N GLU A 82 7.51 -4.17 -0.96
CA GLU A 82 7.22 -2.91 -0.31
C GLU A 82 6.03 -2.22 -0.97
N PHE A 83 5.04 -1.86 -0.15
CA PHE A 83 3.86 -1.14 -0.57
C PHE A 83 3.70 0.13 0.25
N GLU A 84 3.56 1.27 -0.42
CA GLU A 84 3.34 2.58 0.18
C GLU A 84 2.10 3.26 -0.42
N THR A 85 1.21 3.76 0.42
CA THR A 85 0.08 4.56 -0.02
C THR A 85 -0.39 5.55 1.05
N SER A 86 -0.81 6.74 0.65
CA SER A 86 -1.57 7.66 1.53
C SER A 86 -3.03 7.25 1.71
N LEU A 87 -3.53 6.27 0.95
CA LEU A 87 -4.91 5.84 1.00
C LEU A 87 -5.18 4.95 2.21
N GLU A 88 -6.42 5.02 2.69
CA GLU A 88 -6.94 4.05 3.64
C GLU A 88 -7.20 2.73 2.91
N ILE A 89 -6.57 1.65 3.41
CA ILE A 89 -6.77 0.31 2.89
C ILE A 89 -8.09 -0.22 3.46
N PRO A 90 -9.08 -0.60 2.63
CA PRO A 90 -10.32 -1.18 3.14
C PRO A 90 -10.05 -2.43 3.97
N THR A 91 -10.75 -2.58 5.11
CA THR A 91 -10.62 -3.74 6.01
C THR A 91 -10.61 -5.10 5.30
N PRO A 92 -11.51 -5.39 4.33
CA PRO A 92 -11.49 -6.67 3.62
C PRO A 92 -10.19 -6.89 2.83
N THR A 93 -9.68 -5.85 2.17
CA THR A 93 -8.41 -5.88 1.43
C THR A 93 -7.24 -6.06 2.40
N LEU A 94 -7.23 -5.34 3.53
CA LEU A 94 -6.20 -5.50 4.56
C LEU A 94 -6.17 -6.92 5.12
N GLN A 95 -7.32 -7.54 5.36
CA GLN A 95 -7.38 -8.94 5.82
C GLN A 95 -6.76 -9.91 4.80
N LYS A 96 -7.09 -9.76 3.50
CA LYS A 96 -6.48 -10.56 2.43
C LYS A 96 -4.97 -10.35 2.33
N VAL A 97 -4.51 -9.09 2.49
CA VAL A 97 -3.09 -8.80 2.60
C VAL A 97 -2.52 -9.59 3.76
N LEU A 98 -3.01 -9.42 5.00
CA LEU A 98 -2.49 -10.05 6.22
C LEU A 98 -2.51 -11.58 6.24
N HIS A 99 -3.43 -12.21 5.51
CA HIS A 99 -3.44 -13.66 5.32
C HIS A 99 -2.48 -14.14 4.22
N GLY A 100 -1.83 -13.23 3.49
CA GLY A 100 -0.93 -13.54 2.39
C GLY A 100 -1.65 -13.93 1.10
N GLU A 101 -2.95 -13.64 0.99
CA GLU A 101 -3.76 -13.95 -0.20
C GLU A 101 -3.48 -12.98 -1.35
N LEU A 102 -3.27 -11.70 -1.01
CA LEU A 102 -3.05 -10.63 -2.00
C LEU A 102 -1.56 -10.34 -2.23
N LEU A 103 -0.79 -10.20 -1.16
CA LEU A 103 0.63 -9.81 -1.20
C LEU A 103 1.49 -10.81 -0.39
N PRO A 104 1.73 -12.02 -0.91
CA PRO A 104 2.37 -13.11 -0.17
C PRO A 104 3.84 -12.85 0.22
N PHE A 105 4.50 -11.88 -0.43
CA PHE A 105 5.91 -11.52 -0.20
C PHE A 105 6.09 -10.16 0.47
N LEU A 106 5.02 -9.54 0.97
CA LEU A 106 5.09 -8.22 1.58
C LEU A 106 5.97 -8.24 2.84
N GLU A 107 6.96 -7.35 2.87
CA GLU A 107 7.85 -7.14 4.01
C GLU A 107 7.62 -5.77 4.66
N VAL A 108 7.31 -4.75 3.85
CA VAL A 108 7.12 -3.37 4.32
C VAL A 108 5.77 -2.84 3.84
N MET A 109 4.95 -2.36 4.78
CA MET A 109 3.67 -1.73 4.46
C MET A 109 3.61 -0.33 5.05
N LYS A 110 3.32 0.66 4.22
CA LYS A 110 3.11 2.05 4.63
C LYS A 110 1.75 2.49 4.13
N CYS A 111 0.85 2.86 5.02
CA CYS A 111 -0.53 3.17 4.65
C CYS A 111 -1.10 4.37 5.41
N GLY A 112 -2.04 5.08 4.79
CA GLY A 112 -2.86 6.08 5.44
C GLY A 112 -3.94 5.45 6.31
N VAL A 113 -4.22 6.05 7.47
CA VAL A 113 -5.33 5.68 8.35
C VAL A 113 -5.93 6.93 8.95
N ALA A 114 -7.25 7.08 8.86
CA ALA A 114 -7.95 8.17 9.53
C ALA A 114 -7.70 8.12 11.05
N PHE A 115 -7.41 9.26 11.67
CA PHE A 115 -7.03 9.32 13.09
C PHE A 115 -8.04 8.62 14.00
N GLU A 116 -9.33 8.83 13.76
CA GLU A 116 -10.45 8.22 14.47
C GLU A 116 -10.56 6.70 14.29
N LEU A 117 -9.91 6.13 13.27
CA LEU A 117 -9.90 4.70 12.95
C LEU A 117 -8.60 4.00 13.38
N ALA A 118 -7.64 4.71 13.98
CA ALA A 118 -6.33 4.16 14.35
C ALA A 118 -6.44 2.91 15.25
N ASP A 119 -7.30 2.94 16.27
CA ASP A 119 -7.52 1.79 17.16
C ASP A 119 -8.16 0.61 16.42
N VAL A 120 -9.16 0.88 15.58
CA VAL A 120 -9.86 -0.14 14.79
C VAL A 120 -8.89 -0.80 13.80
N PHE A 121 -8.06 0.00 13.13
CA PHE A 121 -7.04 -0.48 12.21
C PHE A 121 -6.08 -1.44 12.90
N ILE A 122 -5.53 -1.06 14.05
CA ILE A 122 -4.59 -1.94 14.76
C ILE A 122 -5.28 -3.22 15.24
N ASP A 123 -6.50 -3.13 15.74
CA ASP A 123 -7.23 -4.32 16.20
C ASP A 123 -7.48 -5.31 15.06
N VAL A 124 -7.86 -4.81 13.87
CA VAL A 124 -7.98 -5.62 12.66
C VAL A 124 -6.63 -6.21 12.27
N PHE A 125 -5.59 -5.40 12.29
CA PHE A 125 -4.24 -5.79 11.93
C PHE A 125 -3.70 -6.91 12.83
N GLU A 126 -3.83 -6.75 14.15
CA GLU A 126 -3.40 -7.76 15.12
C GLU A 126 -4.21 -9.04 14.99
N LYS A 127 -5.54 -8.96 14.82
CA LYS A 127 -6.37 -10.15 14.58
C LYS A 127 -5.96 -10.86 13.29
N GLY A 128 -5.64 -10.11 12.24
CA GLY A 128 -5.10 -10.65 10.99
C GLY A 128 -3.79 -11.39 11.21
N LEU A 129 -2.85 -10.81 11.97
CA LEU A 129 -1.60 -11.49 12.34
C LEU A 129 -1.82 -12.72 13.21
N GLN A 130 -2.82 -12.71 14.10
CA GLN A 130 -3.17 -13.86 14.93
C GLN A 130 -3.62 -15.06 14.08
N ASN A 131 -4.35 -14.78 13.00
CA ASN A 131 -4.95 -15.79 12.14
C ASN A 131 -4.11 -16.14 10.89
N GLY A 132 -3.23 -15.24 10.45
CA GLY A 132 -2.41 -15.37 9.25
C GLY A 132 -1.00 -15.88 9.54
N ALA A 133 -0.73 -17.16 9.28
CA ALA A 133 0.61 -17.74 9.44
C ALA A 133 1.60 -17.25 8.37
N ALA A 134 1.13 -16.90 7.17
CA ALA A 134 1.98 -16.62 6.01
C ALA A 134 2.81 -15.33 6.15
N LEU A 135 2.20 -14.23 6.63
CA LEU A 135 2.89 -12.94 6.75
C LEU A 135 3.58 -12.70 8.09
N ARG A 136 3.19 -13.43 9.15
CA ARG A 136 3.75 -13.25 10.50
C ARG A 136 5.28 -13.36 10.54
N GLY A 137 5.89 -14.12 9.62
CA GLY A 137 7.35 -14.27 9.52
C GLY A 137 8.04 -13.42 8.46
N ARG A 138 7.29 -12.63 7.67
CA ARG A 138 7.83 -11.86 6.54
C ARG A 138 7.66 -10.36 6.71
N LEU A 139 6.49 -9.93 7.17
CA LEU A 139 6.23 -8.53 7.44
C LEU A 139 7.20 -8.08 8.54
N ARG A 140 8.11 -7.16 8.21
CA ARG A 140 9.13 -6.65 9.13
C ARG A 140 8.78 -5.26 9.63
N GLU A 141 8.00 -4.50 8.86
CA GLU A 141 7.76 -3.09 9.13
C GLU A 141 6.37 -2.66 8.68
N VAL A 142 5.71 -1.91 9.55
CA VAL A 142 4.45 -1.21 9.25
C VAL A 142 4.54 0.24 9.69
N GLN A 143 4.27 1.15 8.76
CA GLN A 143 4.17 2.57 9.04
C GLN A 143 2.76 3.05 8.75
N VAL A 144 2.12 3.62 9.78
CA VAL A 144 0.78 4.17 9.65
C VAL A 144 0.88 5.69 9.64
N GLN A 145 0.53 6.30 8.51
CA GLN A 145 0.37 7.74 8.41
C GLN A 145 -1.04 8.11 8.89
N LEU A 146 -1.11 8.79 10.04
CA LEU A 146 -2.40 9.27 10.54
C LEU A 146 -2.85 10.48 9.72
N THR A 147 -3.99 10.32 9.03
CA THR A 147 -4.65 11.39 8.30
C THR A 147 -5.67 12.03 9.22
N ALA A 148 -5.51 13.33 9.47
CA ALA A 148 -6.47 14.15 10.20
C ALA A 148 -6.55 15.50 9.51
N MET A 149 -7.75 16.06 9.34
CA MET A 149 -7.87 17.33 8.62
C MET A 149 -7.07 18.46 9.26
N ARG A 150 -6.81 18.50 10.58
CA ARG A 150 -6.22 19.69 11.25
C ARG A 150 -5.50 19.49 12.62
N CYS A 151 -4.97 18.33 12.99
CA CYS A 151 -4.45 18.18 14.36
C CYS A 151 -3.02 17.65 14.45
N HIS A 152 -2.14 18.43 15.09
CA HIS A 152 -0.82 18.01 15.61
C HIS A 152 -0.92 17.02 16.80
N THR A 153 -2.02 16.27 16.88
CA THR A 153 -2.29 15.35 17.99
C THR A 153 -1.44 14.11 17.84
N SER A 154 -0.86 13.66 18.96
CA SER A 154 -0.24 12.34 19.04
C SER A 154 -1.27 11.25 18.72
N PRO A 155 -0.83 10.08 18.21
CA PRO A 155 -1.71 8.91 18.11
C PRO A 155 -2.42 8.64 19.44
N PRO A 156 -3.62 8.03 19.44
CA PRO A 156 -4.27 7.58 20.66
C PRO A 156 -3.33 6.69 21.50
N GLU A 157 -3.29 6.89 22.83
CA GLU A 157 -2.43 6.08 23.71
C GLU A 157 -2.80 4.58 23.67
N SER A 158 -4.07 4.25 23.40
CA SER A 158 -4.54 2.90 23.11
C SER A 158 -3.82 2.31 21.90
N ALA A 159 -3.83 3.03 20.78
CA ALA A 159 -3.19 2.67 19.54
C ALA A 159 -1.67 2.47 19.72
N MET A 160 -1.00 3.39 20.43
CA MET A 160 0.44 3.27 20.71
C MET A 160 0.76 2.01 21.52
N ARG A 161 0.00 1.72 22.59
CA ARG A 161 0.20 0.51 23.38
C ARG A 161 -0.05 -0.77 22.59
N HIS A 162 -1.01 -0.75 21.66
CA HIS A 162 -1.25 -1.89 20.79
C HIS A 162 -0.13 -2.09 19.76
N ALA A 163 0.40 -1.01 19.17
CA ALA A 163 1.56 -1.07 18.29
C ALA A 163 2.81 -1.64 19.01
N GLU A 164 3.09 -1.18 20.23
CA GLU A 164 4.17 -1.73 21.06
C GLU A 164 3.97 -3.22 21.36
N ARG A 165 2.72 -3.65 21.61
CA ARG A 165 2.38 -5.05 21.81
C ARG A 165 2.66 -5.87 20.55
N ILE A 166 2.29 -5.36 19.37
CA ILE A 166 2.55 -6.03 18.09
C ILE A 166 4.06 -6.20 17.90
N MET A 167 4.83 -5.13 18.10
CA MET A 167 6.29 -5.17 17.98
C MET A 167 6.91 -6.22 18.89
N ARG A 168 6.45 -6.29 20.15
CA ARG A 168 6.96 -7.26 21.13
C ARG A 168 6.58 -8.70 20.81
N ILE A 169 5.36 -8.96 20.33
CA ILE A 169 4.84 -10.33 20.13
C ILE A 169 5.24 -10.90 18.77
N TYR A 170 5.22 -10.08 17.73
CA TYR A 170 5.42 -10.52 16.34
C TYR A 170 6.76 -10.09 15.76
N GLY A 171 7.52 -9.21 16.43
CA GLY A 171 8.81 -8.71 15.92
C GLY A 171 8.67 -7.73 14.74
N ILE A 172 7.47 -7.16 14.56
CA ILE A 172 7.16 -6.22 13.48
C ILE A 172 7.43 -4.81 13.96
N ASP A 173 8.27 -4.07 13.25
CA ASP A 173 8.57 -2.68 13.54
C ASP A 173 7.36 -1.80 13.16
N PHE A 174 6.55 -1.44 14.16
CA PHE A 174 5.26 -0.77 13.94
C PHE A 174 5.32 0.67 14.42
N HIS A 175 5.17 1.62 13.50
CA HIS A 175 5.29 3.05 13.80
C HIS A 175 4.10 3.86 13.30
N PHE A 176 3.79 4.91 14.06
CA PHE A 176 2.92 5.99 13.60
C PHE A 176 3.75 7.16 13.08
N ARG A 177 3.38 7.66 11.90
CA ARG A 177 3.93 8.89 11.32
C ARG A 177 2.84 9.97 11.29
N ARG A 178 3.27 11.21 11.49
CA ARG A 178 2.39 12.38 11.31
C ARG A 178 2.24 12.63 9.81
N GLY A 179 1.01 12.79 9.33
CA GLY A 179 0.76 13.39 8.03
C GLY A 179 1.28 14.82 8.03
N ILE A 180 2.02 15.20 6.98
CA ILE A 180 2.52 16.56 6.75
C ILE A 180 1.41 17.40 6.13
#